data_AF-A0A848U6C6-F1
#
_entry.id   AF-A0A848U6C6-F1
#
_cell.length_a   1.000
_cell.length_b   1.000
_cell.length_c   1.000
_cell.angle_alpha   90.00
_cell.angle_beta   90.00
_cell.angle_gamma   90.00
#
_symmetry.space_group_name_H-M   'P 1'
#
loop_
_entity.id
_entity.type
_entity.pdbx_description
1 polymer ?
#
loop_
_entity_poly.entity_id
_entity_poly.type
_entity_poly.pdbx_seq_one_letter_code
_entity_poly.pdbx_strand_id
1 'polypeptide(L)'
;MKKKRIEIMDTTLRDGEQTSGVSFSVSEKLTLAKLLLDELNVDRIEIASARVSEGELKAVQEITAWAAEQGYLDRVEILTFVDNGVSLEWMKKAGARVQNLLTKGSLNHLTHQLKKTPEQHFRDISKTLDLAQKQGIKTNVYLEDWSNGMRNSKDYVFQYLDFLTKQPIERILLPDTLGILTYSETFDFISDIIERYPDTHFDFHGHNDYDLGVANVMEAVKAGCHGLHLTVNGMGERAGNAPMASAVAVINDFLPDVGISVNESSLHKVSKLVSAFTGFGIPANKPIVGDNVFTQTAGIHADGDSKKNLYFNNLLPERFGRKRKYALGKTSGKANILKNLQELGLTLNDEELKKVTERIIELGDKKEKVTKDDLPYIISDVLNSGDYQQKVFVRSYVLTHSKGLKPSTTVAVEIDGELYEAHAQGDGQYDAFMNALRKIYKSRKKDFPQLTDYAVRIPPGSHSDALCETIISWDNNGKEFITRGLDSDQTVSAIKATEKMLNII
;
A
#
# COMPACT_ATOMS: atom_id res chain seq x y z
N MET A 1 -17.62 15.31 -28.71
CA MET A 1 -18.64 15.65 -27.70
C MET A 1 -17.91 16.02 -26.41
N LYS A 2 -18.43 16.97 -25.62
CA LYS A 2 -17.81 17.34 -24.33
C LYS A 2 -18.08 16.20 -23.34
N LYS A 3 -17.03 15.59 -22.77
CA LYS A 3 -17.19 14.49 -21.80
C LYS A 3 -18.05 14.94 -20.62
N LYS A 4 -18.91 14.06 -20.11
CA LYS A 4 -19.61 14.30 -18.84
C LYS A 4 -18.54 14.37 -17.75
N ARG A 5 -18.49 15.44 -16.95
CA ARG A 5 -17.52 15.57 -15.86
C ARG A 5 -18.15 15.06 -14.57
N ILE A 6 -17.40 14.26 -13.82
CA ILE A 6 -17.74 13.83 -12.46
C ILE A 6 -16.80 14.52 -11.49
N GLU A 7 -17.36 15.14 -10.45
CA GLU A 7 -16.57 15.72 -9.36
C GLU A 7 -16.09 14.62 -8.40
N ILE A 8 -14.82 14.68 -7.99
CA ILE A 8 -14.28 13.82 -6.94
C ILE A 8 -14.10 14.63 -5.66
N MET A 9 -14.81 14.23 -4.60
CA MET A 9 -14.53 14.66 -3.25
C MET A 9 -13.70 13.60 -2.53
N ASP A 10 -12.52 13.98 -2.05
CA ASP A 10 -11.76 13.14 -1.13
C ASP A 10 -12.28 13.34 0.30
N THR A 11 -12.57 12.24 1.00
CA THR A 11 -12.96 12.26 2.42
C THR A 11 -11.91 11.63 3.33
N THR A 12 -10.67 11.45 2.87
CA THR A 12 -9.58 10.80 3.63
C THR A 12 -9.30 11.51 4.94
N LEU A 13 -9.36 12.85 4.95
CA LEU A 13 -9.05 13.68 6.11
C LEU A 13 -10.18 13.78 7.14
N ARG A 14 -11.41 13.35 6.80
CA ARG A 14 -12.55 13.33 7.74
C ARG A 14 -12.99 11.91 8.01
N ASP A 15 -13.46 11.23 6.98
CA ASP A 15 -14.02 9.89 7.08
C ASP A 15 -12.90 8.84 7.17
N GLY A 16 -11.84 9.02 6.40
CA GLY A 16 -10.65 8.17 6.49
C GLY A 16 -9.96 8.23 7.86
N GLU A 17 -10.04 9.37 8.56
CA GLU A 17 -9.55 9.50 9.94
C GLU A 17 -10.36 8.66 10.95
N GLN A 18 -11.58 8.25 10.61
CA GLN A 18 -12.39 7.35 11.45
C GLN A 18 -11.95 5.89 11.37
N THR A 19 -10.93 5.58 10.55
CA THR A 19 -10.28 4.28 10.59
C THR A 19 -9.66 4.03 11.97
N SER A 20 -9.91 2.84 12.53
CA SER A 20 -9.44 2.50 13.88
C SER A 20 -7.93 2.65 14.02
N GLY A 21 -7.49 3.43 15.00
CA GLY A 21 -6.07 3.67 15.28
C GLY A 21 -5.42 4.77 14.43
N VAL A 22 -6.18 5.45 13.57
CA VAL A 22 -5.69 6.58 12.77
C VAL A 22 -6.01 7.91 13.46
N SER A 23 -5.05 8.83 13.44
CA SER A 23 -5.23 10.23 13.84
C SER A 23 -4.17 11.08 13.15
N PHE A 24 -4.52 12.26 12.68
CA PHE A 24 -3.57 13.18 12.05
C PHE A 24 -3.11 14.28 13.01
N SER A 25 -1.82 14.58 13.01
CA SER A 25 -1.35 15.87 13.53
C SER A 25 -1.76 17.01 12.60
N VAL A 26 -1.80 18.23 13.12
CA VAL A 26 -2.11 19.46 12.37
C VAL A 26 -1.26 19.58 11.09
N SER A 27 0.05 19.36 11.21
CA SER A 27 1.00 19.46 10.10
C SER A 27 0.82 18.35 9.06
N GLU A 28 0.50 17.13 9.49
CA GLU A 28 0.21 16.03 8.56
C GLU A 28 -1.07 16.31 7.78
N LYS A 29 -2.11 16.80 8.46
CA LYS A 29 -3.40 17.14 7.84
C LYS A 29 -3.26 18.24 6.80
N LEU A 30 -2.52 19.31 7.11
CA LEU A 30 -2.21 20.37 6.14
C LEU A 30 -1.40 19.84 4.95
N THR A 31 -0.40 19.00 5.21
CA THR A 31 0.43 18.41 4.15
C THR A 31 -0.41 17.52 3.22
N LEU A 32 -1.28 16.69 3.77
CA LEU A 32 -2.19 15.86 2.98
C LEU A 32 -3.22 16.68 2.20
N ALA A 33 -3.79 17.73 2.80
CA ALA A 33 -4.72 18.63 2.09
C ALA A 33 -4.06 19.26 0.84
N LYS A 34 -2.81 19.69 0.96
CA LYS A 34 -1.99 20.17 -0.16
C LYS A 34 -1.79 19.10 -1.23
N LEU A 35 -1.37 17.90 -0.83
CA LEU A 35 -1.16 16.78 -1.75
C LEU A 35 -2.44 16.38 -2.49
N LEU A 36 -3.59 16.38 -1.80
CA LEU A 36 -4.87 16.03 -2.41
C LEU A 36 -5.30 17.06 -3.46
N LEU A 37 -5.19 18.36 -3.15
CA LEU A 37 -5.68 19.42 -4.05
C LEU A 37 -4.68 19.81 -5.16
N ASP A 38 -3.38 19.83 -4.90
CA ASP A 38 -2.36 20.25 -5.87
C ASP A 38 -1.81 19.08 -6.70
N GLU A 39 -1.42 17.98 -6.05
CA GLU A 39 -0.70 16.89 -6.72
C GLU A 39 -1.65 15.83 -7.28
N LEU A 40 -2.65 15.45 -6.49
CA LEU A 40 -3.66 14.47 -6.90
C LEU A 40 -4.81 15.14 -7.66
N ASN A 41 -5.02 16.44 -7.45
CA ASN A 41 -6.00 17.26 -8.15
C ASN A 41 -7.45 16.75 -8.00
N VAL A 42 -7.86 16.36 -6.79
CA VAL A 42 -9.27 16.06 -6.48
C VAL A 42 -10.09 17.36 -6.51
N ASP A 43 -11.34 17.35 -6.94
CA ASP A 43 -12.12 18.58 -7.07
C ASP A 43 -12.40 19.23 -5.70
N ARG A 44 -12.67 18.42 -4.67
CA ARG A 44 -13.02 18.87 -3.31
C ARG A 44 -12.40 17.97 -2.24
N ILE A 45 -12.23 18.50 -1.03
CA ILE A 45 -11.79 17.74 0.15
C ILE A 45 -12.73 17.99 1.33
N GLU A 46 -13.19 16.93 1.99
CA GLU A 46 -13.85 17.01 3.29
C GLU A 46 -12.84 16.68 4.38
N ILE A 47 -12.57 17.66 5.25
CA ILE A 47 -11.38 17.59 6.11
C ILE A 47 -11.68 17.41 7.59
N ALA A 48 -12.90 17.68 8.05
CA ALA A 48 -13.21 17.62 9.47
C ALA A 48 -14.70 17.47 9.72
N SER A 49 -15.02 16.93 10.89
CA SER A 49 -16.32 17.15 11.52
C SER A 49 -16.23 18.35 12.45
N ALA A 50 -17.23 19.23 12.41
CA ALA A 50 -17.28 20.36 13.32
C ALA A 50 -17.28 19.88 14.79
N ARG A 51 -16.62 20.65 15.66
CA ARG A 51 -16.66 20.48 17.12
C ARG A 51 -15.99 19.21 17.68
N VAL A 52 -15.09 18.57 16.92
CA VAL A 52 -14.36 17.37 17.40
C VAL A 52 -13.36 17.71 18.51
N SER A 53 -12.42 18.62 18.26
CA SER A 53 -11.40 19.02 19.25
C SER A 53 -10.79 20.40 18.93
N GLU A 54 -10.00 20.94 19.86
CA GLU A 54 -9.21 22.16 19.61
C GLU A 54 -8.11 21.94 18.57
N GLY A 55 -7.48 20.76 18.59
CA GLY A 55 -6.48 20.37 17.59
C GLY A 55 -7.09 20.31 16.19
N GLU A 56 -8.31 19.78 16.08
CA GLU A 56 -9.07 19.73 14.83
C GLU A 56 -9.38 21.14 14.31
N LEU A 57 -9.84 22.03 15.19
CA LEU A 57 -10.11 23.43 14.84
C LEU A 57 -8.85 24.12 14.30
N LYS A 58 -7.70 23.92 14.96
CA LYS A 58 -6.43 24.48 14.52
C LYS A 58 -6.01 23.93 13.15
N ALA A 59 -6.16 22.63 12.91
CA ALA A 59 -5.86 22.02 11.62
C ALA A 59 -6.71 22.62 10.50
N VAL A 60 -8.02 22.78 10.73
CA VAL A 60 -8.91 23.41 9.75
C VAL A 60 -8.53 24.87 9.51
N GLN A 61 -8.16 25.64 10.54
CA GLN A 61 -7.71 27.03 10.38
C GLN A 61 -6.45 27.15 9.51
N GLU A 62 -5.47 26.27 9.70
CA GLU A 62 -4.27 26.27 8.86
C GLU A 62 -4.58 25.86 7.41
N ILE A 63 -5.47 24.89 7.21
CA ILE A 63 -5.90 24.45 5.87
C ILE A 63 -6.72 25.53 5.16
N THR A 64 -7.67 26.17 5.84
CA THR A 64 -8.51 27.21 5.23
C THR A 64 -7.71 28.47 4.92
N ALA A 65 -6.76 28.85 5.78
CA ALA A 65 -5.84 29.97 5.49
C ALA A 65 -5.02 29.70 4.23
N TRP A 66 -4.36 28.53 4.14
CA TRP A 66 -3.63 28.14 2.95
C TRP A 66 -4.52 28.01 1.71
N ALA A 67 -5.69 27.38 1.83
CA ALA A 67 -6.63 27.23 0.73
C ALA A 67 -7.16 28.58 0.23
N ALA A 68 -7.32 29.57 1.11
CA ALA A 68 -7.68 30.93 0.70
C ALA A 68 -6.59 31.58 -0.14
N GLU A 69 -5.32 31.42 0.24
CA GLU A 69 -4.16 31.93 -0.51
C GLU A 69 -4.05 31.30 -1.91
N GLN A 70 -4.40 30.01 -2.04
CA GLN A 70 -4.37 29.28 -3.32
C GLN A 70 -5.67 29.39 -4.14
N GLY A 71 -6.71 30.05 -3.61
CA GLY A 71 -8.02 30.12 -4.29
C GLY A 71 -8.85 28.84 -4.24
N TYR A 72 -8.57 27.94 -3.28
CA TYR A 72 -9.26 26.67 -3.07
C TYR A 72 -10.25 26.68 -1.90
N LEU A 73 -10.51 27.83 -1.27
CA LEU A 73 -11.33 27.87 -0.05
C LEU A 73 -12.73 27.25 -0.22
N ASP A 74 -13.33 27.39 -1.42
CA ASP A 74 -14.63 26.79 -1.76
C ASP A 74 -14.56 25.28 -2.09
N ARG A 75 -13.35 24.70 -2.12
CA ARG A 75 -13.09 23.26 -2.32
C ARG A 75 -12.85 22.53 -0.99
N VAL A 76 -12.81 23.25 0.12
CA VAL A 76 -12.60 22.70 1.47
C VAL A 76 -13.93 22.67 2.22
N GLU A 77 -14.39 21.46 2.54
CA GLU A 77 -15.70 21.22 3.13
C GLU A 77 -15.61 20.64 4.54
N ILE A 78 -16.60 20.99 5.37
CA ILE A 78 -16.69 20.60 6.78
C ILE A 78 -18.02 19.91 7.03
N LEU A 79 -17.99 18.73 7.65
CA LEU A 79 -19.20 18.05 8.10
C LEU A 79 -19.82 18.79 9.29
N THR A 80 -21.09 19.17 9.18
CA THR A 80 -21.85 19.88 10.21
C THR A 80 -23.11 19.15 10.60
N PHE A 81 -23.79 19.61 11.65
CA PHE A 81 -24.96 18.97 12.22
C PHE A 81 -26.14 19.93 12.34
N VAL A 82 -27.35 19.38 12.37
CA VAL A 82 -28.58 20.13 12.71
C VAL A 82 -28.59 20.42 14.22
N ASP A 83 -27.86 21.47 14.63
CA ASP A 83 -27.53 21.75 16.03
C ASP A 83 -27.80 23.21 16.46
N ASN A 84 -28.80 23.86 15.85
CA ASN A 84 -29.17 25.26 16.11
C ASN A 84 -28.01 26.26 15.89
N GLY A 85 -27.10 25.97 14.96
CA GLY A 85 -26.06 26.89 14.50
C GLY A 85 -24.72 26.78 15.24
N VAL A 86 -24.58 25.87 16.20
CA VAL A 86 -23.32 25.67 16.92
C VAL A 86 -22.21 25.22 15.96
N SER A 87 -22.51 24.35 15.01
CA SER A 87 -21.57 23.93 13.96
C SER A 87 -21.18 25.08 13.02
N LEU A 88 -22.11 25.99 12.72
CA LEU A 88 -21.86 27.16 11.85
C LEU A 88 -20.93 28.17 12.53
N GLU A 89 -21.13 28.44 13.83
CA GLU A 89 -20.21 29.29 14.59
C GLU A 89 -18.81 28.69 14.69
N TRP A 90 -18.71 27.36 14.77
CA TRP A 90 -17.43 26.66 14.71
C TRP A 90 -16.77 26.86 13.34
N MET A 91 -17.49 26.67 12.24
CA MET A 91 -16.97 26.89 10.88
C MET A 91 -16.47 28.31 10.66
N LYS A 92 -17.21 29.31 11.17
CA LYS A 92 -16.82 30.72 11.09
C LYS A 92 -15.48 30.97 11.79
N LYS A 93 -15.27 30.38 12.97
CA LYS A 93 -13.97 30.42 13.67
C LYS A 93 -12.87 29.69 12.90
N ALA A 94 -13.23 28.62 12.21
CA ALA A 94 -12.32 27.81 11.42
C ALA A 94 -11.96 28.43 10.06
N GLY A 95 -12.64 29.51 9.64
CA GLY A 95 -12.44 30.14 8.33
C GLY A 95 -13.05 29.37 7.16
N ALA A 96 -13.89 28.37 7.40
CA ALA A 96 -14.50 27.54 6.37
C ALA A 96 -15.75 28.20 5.75
N ARG A 97 -16.05 27.86 4.48
CA ARG A 97 -17.17 28.45 3.72
C ARG A 97 -18.20 27.44 3.20
N VAL A 98 -17.88 26.16 3.19
CA VAL A 98 -18.73 25.11 2.65
C VAL A 98 -19.03 24.09 3.73
N GLN A 99 -20.31 23.87 4.00
CA GLN A 99 -20.78 22.88 4.96
C GLN A 99 -21.37 21.66 4.24
N ASN A 100 -21.12 20.49 4.81
CA ASN A 100 -21.81 19.26 4.50
C ASN A 100 -22.73 18.92 5.67
N LEU A 101 -24.00 19.31 5.57
CA LEU A 101 -24.94 19.16 6.66
C LEU A 101 -25.40 17.70 6.77
N LEU A 102 -25.07 17.04 7.89
CA LEU A 102 -25.49 15.67 8.17
C LEU A 102 -26.95 15.62 8.59
N THR A 103 -27.76 14.88 7.84
CA THR A 103 -29.19 14.64 8.09
C THR A 103 -29.52 13.15 7.93
N LYS A 104 -30.76 12.73 8.21
CA LYS A 104 -31.16 11.31 8.15
C LYS A 104 -31.95 10.95 6.89
N GLY A 105 -31.39 10.05 6.10
CA GLY A 105 -31.94 9.50 4.86
C GLY A 105 -32.93 8.35 5.06
N SER A 106 -33.00 7.71 6.23
CA SER A 106 -33.99 6.65 6.51
C SER A 106 -35.00 7.04 7.60
N LEU A 107 -36.24 6.58 7.42
CA LEU A 107 -37.31 6.80 8.40
C LEU A 107 -36.96 6.13 9.74
N ASN A 108 -36.27 4.98 9.71
CA ASN A 108 -35.85 4.27 10.91
C ASN A 108 -34.90 5.11 11.78
N HIS A 109 -33.87 5.74 11.19
CA HIS A 109 -32.97 6.63 11.93
C HIS A 109 -33.69 7.89 12.41
N LEU A 110 -34.57 8.46 11.59
CA LEU A 110 -35.38 9.60 12.00
C LEU A 110 -36.26 9.28 13.23
N THR A 111 -36.98 8.16 13.22
CA THR A 111 -37.90 7.77 14.29
C THR A 111 -37.18 7.32 15.56
N HIS A 112 -36.12 6.53 15.44
CA HIS A 112 -35.50 5.90 16.62
C HIS A 112 -34.30 6.66 17.16
N GLN A 113 -33.48 7.28 16.30
CA GLN A 113 -32.32 8.05 16.74
C GLN A 113 -32.70 9.51 17.03
N LEU A 114 -33.40 10.18 16.12
CA LEU A 114 -33.79 11.58 16.31
C LEU A 114 -35.10 11.75 17.08
N LYS A 115 -35.98 10.73 17.10
CA LYS A 115 -37.31 10.77 17.72
C LYS A 115 -38.17 11.92 17.20
N LYS A 116 -38.16 12.11 15.88
CA LYS A 116 -38.87 13.20 15.19
C LYS A 116 -39.80 12.67 14.10
N THR A 117 -40.79 13.48 13.73
CA THR A 117 -41.56 13.29 12.50
C THR A 117 -40.83 13.91 11.29
N PRO A 118 -41.17 13.52 10.04
CA PRO A 118 -40.61 14.15 8.85
C PRO A 118 -40.76 15.68 8.84
N GLU A 119 -41.92 16.21 9.23
CA GLU A 119 -42.18 17.65 9.25
C GLU A 119 -41.31 18.38 10.29
N GLN A 120 -41.05 17.75 11.44
CA GLN A 120 -40.11 18.30 12.42
C GLN A 120 -38.69 18.32 11.85
N HIS A 121 -38.25 17.23 11.21
CA HIS A 121 -36.93 17.14 10.59
C HIS A 121 -36.73 18.22 9.53
N PHE A 122 -37.67 18.35 8.58
CA PHE A 122 -37.57 19.33 7.49
C PHE A 122 -37.57 20.78 8.02
N ARG A 123 -38.38 21.08 9.04
CA ARG A 123 -38.37 22.41 9.68
C ARG A 123 -37.03 22.73 10.34
N ASP A 124 -36.42 21.75 11.01
CA ASP A 124 -35.14 21.98 11.67
C ASP A 124 -34.01 22.17 10.65
N ILE A 125 -34.02 21.40 9.56
CA ILE A 125 -33.09 21.57 8.44
C ILE A 125 -33.27 22.96 7.81
N SER A 126 -34.50 23.35 7.48
CA SER A 126 -34.79 24.67 6.90
C SER A 126 -34.25 25.81 7.77
N LYS A 127 -34.42 25.74 9.10
CA LYS A 127 -33.85 26.74 10.01
C LYS A 127 -32.32 26.78 9.95
N THR A 128 -31.65 25.62 9.87
CA THR A 128 -30.19 25.55 9.74
C THR A 128 -29.72 26.12 8.41
N LEU A 129 -30.43 25.85 7.31
CA LEU A 129 -30.14 26.40 5.98
C LEU A 129 -30.30 27.93 5.95
N ASP A 130 -31.38 28.46 6.54
CA ASP A 130 -31.60 29.91 6.66
C ASP A 130 -30.46 30.59 7.43
N LEU A 131 -29.96 29.93 8.47
CA LEU A 131 -28.86 30.45 9.28
C LEU A 131 -27.54 30.44 8.49
N ALA A 132 -27.26 29.35 7.78
CA ALA A 132 -26.08 29.24 6.93
C ALA A 132 -26.07 30.28 5.81
N GLN A 133 -27.22 30.49 5.15
CA GLN A 133 -27.36 31.50 4.10
C GLN A 133 -27.09 32.92 4.63
N LYS A 134 -27.62 33.26 5.82
CA LYS A 134 -27.34 34.54 6.49
C LYS A 134 -25.86 34.73 6.83
N GLN A 135 -25.12 33.65 7.03
CA GLN A 135 -23.68 33.66 7.28
C GLN A 135 -22.83 33.56 6.01
N GLY A 136 -23.45 33.45 4.82
CA GLY A 136 -22.74 33.29 3.56
C GLY A 136 -22.06 31.92 3.39
N ILE A 137 -22.54 30.90 4.09
CA ILE A 137 -22.03 29.52 4.03
C ILE A 137 -22.78 28.75 2.94
N LYS A 138 -22.05 28.19 1.97
CA LYS A 138 -22.60 27.26 0.96
C LYS A 138 -22.90 25.92 1.61
N THR A 139 -23.97 25.25 1.19
CA THR A 139 -24.46 24.05 1.86
C THR A 139 -24.68 22.90 0.89
N ASN A 140 -24.07 21.76 1.19
CA ASN A 140 -24.46 20.44 0.69
C ASN A 140 -25.19 19.67 1.82
N VAL A 141 -25.96 18.63 1.48
CA VAL A 141 -26.74 17.87 2.48
C VAL A 141 -26.49 16.35 2.35
N TYR A 142 -26.02 15.71 3.42
CA TYR A 142 -25.93 14.26 3.53
C TYR A 142 -27.26 13.65 3.97
N LEU A 143 -27.67 12.57 3.31
CA LEU A 143 -28.79 11.72 3.72
C LEU A 143 -28.23 10.45 4.38
N GLU A 144 -27.70 10.53 5.60
CA GLU A 144 -27.12 9.38 6.30
C GLU A 144 -28.10 8.19 6.34
N ASP A 145 -27.60 6.99 6.03
CA ASP A 145 -28.38 5.76 5.90
C ASP A 145 -29.41 5.80 4.75
N TRP A 146 -29.13 6.56 3.69
CA TRP A 146 -29.97 6.64 2.49
C TRP A 146 -30.21 5.27 1.84
N SER A 147 -29.23 4.37 1.82
CA SER A 147 -29.40 3.03 1.22
C SER A 147 -30.51 2.21 1.89
N ASN A 148 -30.56 2.17 3.23
CA ASN A 148 -31.70 1.58 3.94
C ASN A 148 -32.98 2.40 3.79
N GLY A 149 -32.86 3.72 3.66
CA GLY A 149 -33.95 4.61 3.32
C GLY A 149 -34.66 4.18 2.03
N MET A 150 -33.90 3.91 0.96
CA MET A 150 -34.43 3.46 -0.32
C MET A 150 -35.04 2.05 -0.26
N ARG A 151 -34.47 1.13 0.53
CA ARG A 151 -35.00 -0.23 0.68
C ARG A 151 -36.28 -0.29 1.51
N ASN A 152 -36.31 0.42 2.64
CA ASN A 152 -37.32 0.20 3.67
C ASN A 152 -38.32 1.36 3.80
N SER A 153 -37.99 2.54 3.26
CA SER A 153 -38.80 3.76 3.42
C SER A 153 -38.68 4.68 2.20
N LYS A 154 -38.78 4.13 0.99
CA LYS A 154 -38.58 4.85 -0.28
C LYS A 154 -39.45 6.12 -0.37
N ASP A 155 -40.71 6.04 0.05
CA ASP A 155 -41.63 7.20 0.05
C ASP A 155 -41.12 8.36 0.93
N TYR A 156 -40.55 8.07 2.10
CA TYR A 156 -39.94 9.08 2.95
C TYR A 156 -38.72 9.72 2.27
N VAL A 157 -37.88 8.93 1.58
CA VAL A 157 -36.74 9.46 0.82
C VAL A 157 -37.22 10.43 -0.24
N PHE A 158 -38.23 10.07 -1.04
CA PHE A 158 -38.75 10.97 -2.06
C PHE A 158 -39.44 12.20 -1.48
N GLN A 159 -40.20 12.07 -0.40
CA GLN A 159 -40.75 13.23 0.32
C GLN A 159 -39.64 14.17 0.80
N TYR A 160 -38.51 13.61 1.25
CA TYR A 160 -37.39 14.41 1.72
C TYR A 160 -36.66 15.10 0.56
N LEU A 161 -36.46 14.42 -0.56
CA LEU A 161 -35.90 15.01 -1.78
C LEU A 161 -36.82 16.11 -2.37
N ASP A 162 -38.15 15.92 -2.36
CA ASP A 162 -39.13 16.94 -2.78
C ASP A 162 -39.03 18.23 -1.93
N PHE A 163 -38.59 18.11 -0.68
CA PHE A 163 -38.31 19.24 0.21
C PHE A 163 -36.94 19.86 -0.11
N LEU A 164 -35.87 19.06 -0.18
CA LEU A 164 -34.48 19.52 -0.35
C LEU A 164 -34.24 20.22 -1.69
N THR A 165 -34.84 19.71 -2.77
CA THR A 165 -34.71 20.28 -4.13
C THR A 165 -35.28 21.70 -4.27
N LYS A 166 -36.05 22.16 -3.27
CA LYS A 166 -36.59 23.53 -3.20
C LYS A 166 -35.78 24.44 -2.26
N GLN A 167 -34.71 23.94 -1.65
CA GLN A 167 -33.86 24.67 -0.73
C GLN A 167 -32.63 25.25 -1.43
N PRO A 168 -31.99 26.30 -0.88
CA PRO A 168 -30.76 26.88 -1.44
C PRO A 168 -29.53 26.02 -1.10
N ILE A 169 -29.47 24.80 -1.62
CA ILE A 169 -28.36 23.86 -1.44
C ILE A 169 -27.66 23.60 -2.78
N GLU A 170 -26.37 23.29 -2.74
CA GLU A 170 -25.55 23.04 -3.93
C GLU A 170 -25.63 21.57 -4.37
N ARG A 171 -25.60 20.63 -3.40
CA ARG A 171 -25.56 19.19 -3.65
C ARG A 171 -26.33 18.39 -2.62
N ILE A 172 -26.86 17.25 -3.07
CA ILE A 172 -27.43 16.20 -2.21
C ILE A 172 -26.51 14.98 -2.27
N LEU A 173 -26.06 14.54 -1.10
CA LEU A 173 -25.06 13.48 -0.95
C LEU A 173 -25.78 12.21 -0.51
N LEU A 174 -25.63 11.13 -1.28
CA LEU A 174 -26.34 9.86 -1.14
C LEU A 174 -25.40 8.77 -0.62
N PRO A 175 -25.27 8.61 0.71
CA PRO A 175 -24.39 7.61 1.29
C PRO A 175 -25.03 6.22 1.34
N ASP A 176 -24.31 5.23 0.83
CA ASP A 176 -24.49 3.83 1.21
C ASP A 176 -23.71 3.58 2.51
N THR A 177 -24.22 4.12 3.62
CA THR A 177 -23.54 4.22 4.92
C THR A 177 -23.01 2.89 5.45
N LEU A 178 -23.69 1.78 5.13
CA LEU A 178 -23.33 0.44 5.58
C LEU A 178 -22.76 -0.43 4.46
N GLY A 179 -22.51 0.14 3.27
CA GLY A 179 -21.98 -0.58 2.11
C GLY A 179 -22.87 -1.73 1.65
N ILE A 180 -24.18 -1.63 1.83
CA ILE A 180 -25.14 -2.74 1.70
C ILE A 180 -25.74 -2.87 0.30
N LEU A 181 -25.60 -1.87 -0.56
CA LEU A 181 -26.20 -1.90 -1.89
C LEU A 181 -25.44 -2.86 -2.80
N THR A 182 -26.20 -3.61 -3.59
CA THR A 182 -25.63 -4.25 -4.79
C THR A 182 -25.44 -3.22 -5.90
N TYR A 183 -24.62 -3.55 -6.89
CA TYR A 183 -24.36 -2.68 -8.03
C TYR A 183 -25.65 -2.37 -8.82
N SER A 184 -26.53 -3.37 -9.00
CA SER A 184 -27.84 -3.17 -9.64
C SER A 184 -28.76 -2.26 -8.83
N GLU A 185 -28.86 -2.45 -7.51
CA GLU A 185 -29.66 -1.55 -6.67
C GLU A 185 -29.12 -0.12 -6.67
N THR A 186 -27.80 0.04 -6.72
CA THR A 186 -27.18 1.36 -6.84
C THR A 186 -27.59 2.02 -8.15
N PHE A 187 -27.54 1.28 -9.27
CA PHE A 187 -28.01 1.78 -10.56
C PHE A 187 -29.49 2.18 -10.52
N ASP A 188 -30.36 1.28 -10.06
CA ASP A 188 -31.81 1.46 -10.06
C ASP A 188 -32.23 2.63 -9.16
N PHE A 189 -31.72 2.68 -7.92
CA PHE A 189 -32.10 3.71 -6.95
C PHE A 189 -31.62 5.10 -7.35
N ILE A 190 -30.42 5.20 -7.93
CA ILE A 190 -29.92 6.49 -8.41
C ILE A 190 -30.65 6.90 -9.69
N SER A 191 -30.95 5.96 -10.60
CA SER A 191 -31.71 6.26 -11.82
C SER A 191 -33.10 6.84 -11.49
N ASP A 192 -33.81 6.24 -10.53
CA ASP A 192 -35.10 6.75 -10.06
C ASP A 192 -35.02 8.19 -9.54
N ILE A 193 -33.92 8.54 -8.87
CA ILE A 193 -33.68 9.88 -8.32
C ILE A 193 -33.32 10.86 -9.44
N ILE A 194 -32.40 10.49 -10.33
CA ILE A 194 -31.94 11.33 -11.44
C ILE A 194 -33.07 11.62 -12.42
N GLU A 195 -33.92 10.62 -12.75
CA GLU A 195 -35.07 10.80 -13.64
C GLU A 195 -36.08 11.80 -13.06
N ARG A 196 -36.32 11.75 -11.75
CA ARG A 196 -37.28 12.63 -11.08
C ARG A 196 -36.74 14.05 -10.84
N TYR A 197 -35.43 14.19 -10.64
CA TYR A 197 -34.77 15.46 -10.28
C TYR A 197 -33.59 15.78 -11.21
N PRO A 198 -33.81 15.93 -12.54
CA PRO A 198 -32.73 16.02 -13.53
C PRO A 198 -31.85 17.26 -13.38
N ASP A 199 -32.37 18.33 -12.77
CA ASP A 199 -31.66 19.60 -12.58
C ASP A 199 -30.91 19.69 -11.23
N THR A 200 -30.94 18.63 -10.41
CA THR A 200 -30.30 18.61 -9.08
C THR A 200 -28.97 17.85 -9.10
N HIS A 201 -27.95 18.40 -8.42
CA HIS A 201 -26.65 17.76 -8.29
C HIS A 201 -26.68 16.70 -7.19
N PHE A 202 -26.30 15.47 -7.54
CA PHE A 202 -26.25 14.33 -6.63
C PHE A 202 -24.87 13.69 -6.62
N ASP A 203 -24.35 13.48 -5.41
CA ASP A 203 -23.11 12.75 -5.17
C ASP A 203 -23.41 11.38 -4.59
N PHE A 204 -22.61 10.39 -4.98
CA PHE A 204 -22.66 9.06 -4.37
C PHE A 204 -21.48 8.84 -3.42
N HIS A 205 -21.78 8.30 -2.23
CA HIS A 205 -20.80 7.99 -1.20
C HIS A 205 -20.92 6.51 -0.81
N GLY A 206 -20.09 5.66 -1.42
CA GLY A 206 -20.16 4.21 -1.23
C GLY A 206 -19.16 3.70 -0.19
N HIS A 207 -19.66 3.09 0.89
CA HIS A 207 -18.83 2.23 1.75
C HIS A 207 -18.56 0.87 1.10
N ASN A 208 -17.61 0.12 1.67
CA ASN A 208 -17.07 -1.10 1.09
C ASN A 208 -17.27 -2.36 1.95
N ASP A 209 -18.29 -2.39 2.81
CA ASP A 209 -18.55 -3.50 3.76
C ASP A 209 -18.67 -4.89 3.10
N TYR A 210 -19.21 -4.97 1.87
CA TYR A 210 -19.27 -6.21 1.08
C TYR A 210 -18.26 -6.26 -0.09
N ASP A 211 -17.27 -5.37 -0.10
CA ASP A 211 -16.30 -5.20 -1.20
C ASP A 211 -16.93 -4.84 -2.57
N LEU A 212 -18.10 -4.18 -2.54
CA LEU A 212 -18.85 -3.75 -3.73
C LEU A 212 -18.65 -2.27 -4.07
N GLY A 213 -17.89 -1.51 -3.29
CA GLY A 213 -17.81 -0.05 -3.40
C GLY A 213 -17.35 0.43 -4.77
N VAL A 214 -16.36 -0.23 -5.39
CA VAL A 214 -15.88 0.14 -6.74
C VAL A 214 -16.93 -0.13 -7.81
N ALA A 215 -17.66 -1.24 -7.71
CA ALA A 215 -18.73 -1.57 -8.64
C ALA A 215 -19.90 -0.59 -8.49
N ASN A 216 -20.30 -0.27 -7.26
CA ASN A 216 -21.36 0.67 -6.96
C ASN A 216 -21.01 2.10 -7.44
N VAL A 217 -19.75 2.53 -7.28
CA VAL A 217 -19.28 3.80 -7.85
C VAL A 217 -19.45 3.85 -9.37
N MET A 218 -19.07 2.79 -10.08
CA MET A 218 -19.22 2.74 -11.54
C MET A 218 -20.71 2.81 -11.94
N GLU A 219 -21.58 2.07 -11.25
CA GLU A 219 -23.02 2.08 -11.53
C GLU A 219 -23.69 3.40 -11.17
N ALA A 220 -23.26 4.08 -10.10
CA ALA A 220 -23.74 5.42 -9.76
C ALA A 220 -23.43 6.45 -10.86
N VAL A 221 -22.24 6.39 -11.45
CA VAL A 221 -21.87 7.26 -12.58
C VAL A 221 -22.73 6.98 -13.80
N LYS A 222 -22.97 5.71 -14.12
CA LYS A 222 -23.84 5.29 -15.24
C LYS A 222 -25.29 5.73 -15.03
N ALA A 223 -25.81 5.61 -13.79
CA ALA A 223 -27.15 6.01 -13.41
C ALA A 223 -27.38 7.53 -13.43
N GLY A 224 -26.30 8.32 -13.40
CA GLY A 224 -26.39 9.75 -13.67
C GLY A 224 -25.81 10.65 -12.59
N CYS A 225 -25.20 10.14 -11.52
CA CYS A 225 -24.56 10.97 -10.50
C CYS A 225 -23.58 12.00 -11.09
N HIS A 226 -23.35 13.06 -10.32
CA HIS A 226 -22.56 14.22 -10.68
C HIS A 226 -21.23 14.28 -9.91
N GLY A 227 -21.18 13.68 -8.72
CA GLY A 227 -19.97 13.53 -7.94
C GLY A 227 -19.84 12.19 -7.22
N LEU A 228 -18.63 11.91 -6.75
CA LEU A 228 -18.27 10.71 -6.01
C LEU A 228 -17.43 11.07 -4.80
N HIS A 229 -17.68 10.40 -3.69
CA HIS A 229 -16.85 10.50 -2.49
C HIS A 229 -15.95 9.28 -2.39
N LEU A 230 -14.65 9.51 -2.29
CA LEU A 230 -13.63 8.46 -2.30
C LEU A 230 -12.60 8.74 -1.21
N THR A 231 -11.86 7.70 -0.80
CA THR A 231 -10.71 7.87 0.09
C THR A 231 -9.46 7.22 -0.47
N VAL A 232 -8.32 7.83 -0.17
CA VAL A 232 -7.01 7.22 -0.38
C VAL A 232 -6.95 5.93 0.43
N ASN A 233 -6.44 4.87 -0.20
CA ASN A 233 -6.33 3.54 0.38
C ASN A 233 -7.65 2.87 0.82
N GLY A 234 -8.82 3.43 0.49
CA GLY A 234 -10.11 2.91 0.95
C GLY A 234 -10.28 3.03 2.46
N MET A 235 -9.70 4.08 3.06
CA MET A 235 -9.87 4.37 4.48
C MET A 235 -11.32 4.79 4.80
N GLY A 236 -11.71 4.60 6.04
CA GLY A 236 -13.05 4.87 6.57
C GLY A 236 -13.38 3.99 7.77
N GLU A 237 -14.61 4.09 8.26
CA GLU A 237 -15.13 3.16 9.27
C GLU A 237 -15.24 1.72 8.72
N ARG A 238 -15.03 0.72 9.59
CA ARG A 238 -15.21 -0.71 9.29
C ARG A 238 -14.35 -1.18 8.10
N ALA A 239 -14.96 -1.50 6.96
CA ALA A 239 -14.27 -1.88 5.72
C ALA A 239 -13.85 -0.68 4.87
N GLY A 240 -14.20 0.53 5.30
CA GLY A 240 -13.83 1.80 4.68
C GLY A 240 -14.73 2.19 3.50
N ASN A 241 -14.25 3.17 2.74
CA ASN A 241 -14.91 3.71 1.55
C ASN A 241 -14.42 3.08 0.26
N ALA A 242 -15.14 3.33 -0.83
CA ALA A 242 -14.67 3.02 -2.18
C ALA A 242 -13.24 3.60 -2.41
N PRO A 243 -12.24 2.74 -2.71
CA PRO A 243 -10.85 3.17 -2.79
C PRO A 243 -10.59 4.01 -4.04
N MET A 244 -10.07 5.22 -3.82
CA MET A 244 -9.89 6.23 -4.87
C MET A 244 -9.12 5.72 -6.08
N ALA A 245 -7.98 5.05 -5.87
CA ALA A 245 -7.15 4.57 -6.97
C ALA A 245 -7.88 3.57 -7.88
N SER A 246 -8.71 2.70 -7.30
CA SER A 246 -9.47 1.71 -8.06
C SER A 246 -10.66 2.34 -8.79
N ALA A 247 -11.39 3.23 -8.12
CA ALA A 247 -12.52 3.96 -8.72
C ALA A 247 -12.06 4.81 -9.93
N VAL A 248 -10.98 5.57 -9.77
CA VAL A 248 -10.40 6.41 -10.84
C VAL A 248 -9.99 5.57 -12.05
N ALA A 249 -9.27 4.46 -11.82
CA ALA A 249 -8.85 3.57 -12.90
C ALA A 249 -10.04 2.95 -13.64
N VAL A 250 -11.06 2.47 -12.91
CA VAL A 250 -12.27 1.87 -13.49
C VAL A 250 -13.07 2.89 -14.30
N ILE A 251 -13.23 4.12 -13.81
CA ILE A 251 -13.94 5.18 -14.55
C ILE A 251 -13.20 5.48 -15.86
N ASN A 252 -11.89 5.71 -15.80
CA ASN A 252 -11.10 6.05 -16.98
C ASN A 252 -11.06 4.91 -18.02
N ASP A 253 -11.07 3.64 -17.59
CA ASP A 253 -10.93 2.49 -18.49
C ASP A 253 -12.27 2.02 -19.07
N PHE A 254 -13.35 2.08 -18.28
CA PHE A 254 -14.64 1.50 -18.63
C PHE A 254 -15.73 2.53 -18.94
N LEU A 255 -15.52 3.82 -18.61
CA LEU A 255 -16.44 4.92 -18.90
C LEU A 255 -15.74 6.04 -19.70
N PRO A 256 -15.30 5.77 -20.95
CA PRO A 256 -14.45 6.69 -21.71
C PRO A 256 -15.08 8.07 -22.00
N ASP A 257 -16.41 8.16 -21.97
CA ASP A 257 -17.17 9.40 -22.16
C ASP A 257 -17.29 10.26 -20.88
N VAL A 258 -16.76 9.75 -19.76
CA VAL A 258 -16.68 10.44 -18.48
C VAL A 258 -15.28 11.04 -18.29
N GLY A 259 -15.22 12.25 -17.76
CA GLY A 259 -13.98 12.91 -17.37
C GLY A 259 -13.93 13.15 -15.86
N ILE A 260 -12.76 12.95 -15.28
CA ILE A 260 -12.44 13.22 -13.86
C ILE A 260 -11.14 14.04 -13.80
N SER A 261 -10.95 14.82 -12.74
CA SER A 261 -9.78 15.71 -12.59
C SER A 261 -8.54 15.01 -12.03
N VAL A 262 -8.72 13.85 -11.40
CA VAL A 262 -7.69 13.18 -10.60
C VAL A 262 -6.48 12.78 -11.45
N ASN A 263 -5.29 13.16 -10.98
CA ASN A 263 -4.02 12.81 -11.61
C ASN A 263 -3.59 11.39 -11.22
N GLU A 264 -3.78 10.43 -12.13
CA GLU A 264 -3.45 9.02 -11.90
C GLU A 264 -1.98 8.77 -11.58
N SER A 265 -1.08 9.57 -12.14
CA SER A 265 0.37 9.42 -11.93
C SER A 265 0.78 9.70 -10.47
N SER A 266 -0.04 10.43 -9.72
CA SER A 266 0.20 10.76 -8.31
C SER A 266 -0.38 9.74 -7.33
N LEU A 267 -1.26 8.84 -7.78
CA LEU A 267 -2.03 7.93 -6.90
C LEU A 267 -1.13 7.09 -5.99
N HIS A 268 -0.06 6.49 -6.53
CA HIS A 268 0.84 5.64 -5.74
C HIS A 268 1.65 6.45 -4.73
N LYS A 269 2.17 7.62 -5.12
CA LYS A 269 2.94 8.52 -4.24
C LYS A 269 2.08 8.97 -3.06
N VAL A 270 0.87 9.47 -3.33
CA VAL A 270 -0.06 9.93 -2.29
C VAL A 270 -0.50 8.78 -1.39
N SER A 271 -0.80 7.60 -1.96
CA SER A 271 -1.12 6.38 -1.22
C SER A 271 -0.03 6.00 -0.21
N LYS A 272 1.26 6.02 -0.61
CA LYS A 272 2.40 5.70 0.26
C LYS A 272 2.60 6.76 1.36
N LEU A 273 2.40 8.04 1.05
CA LEU A 273 2.51 9.12 2.04
C LEU A 273 1.39 9.04 3.09
N VAL A 274 0.14 8.81 2.66
CA VAL A 274 -0.98 8.57 3.59
C VAL A 274 -0.69 7.36 4.47
N SER A 275 -0.20 6.25 3.90
CA SER A 275 0.17 5.05 4.67
C SER A 275 1.27 5.34 5.70
N ALA A 276 2.26 6.17 5.34
CA ALA A 276 3.34 6.54 6.25
C ALA A 276 2.88 7.42 7.43
N PHE A 277 1.98 8.37 7.19
CA PHE A 277 1.45 9.25 8.26
C PHE A 277 0.44 8.55 9.16
N THR A 278 -0.38 7.66 8.59
CA THR A 278 -1.47 7.01 9.32
C THR A 278 -1.06 5.70 9.98
N GLY A 279 0.03 5.08 9.53
CA GLY A 279 0.36 3.70 9.84
C GLY A 279 -0.59 2.68 9.20
N PHE A 280 -1.60 3.11 8.43
CA PHE A 280 -2.53 2.23 7.75
C PHE A 280 -1.82 1.56 6.56
N GLY A 281 -1.48 0.28 6.72
CA GLY A 281 -0.73 -0.49 5.74
C GLY A 281 -1.49 -0.67 4.43
N ILE A 282 -0.76 -0.66 3.32
CA ILE A 282 -1.31 -0.98 1.99
C ILE A 282 -1.12 -2.48 1.76
N PRO A 283 -2.19 -3.28 1.61
CA PRO A 283 -2.06 -4.68 1.22
C PRO A 283 -1.25 -4.81 -0.07
N ALA A 284 -0.32 -5.76 -0.11
CA ALA A 284 0.58 -5.92 -1.27
C ALA A 284 -0.19 -6.19 -2.58
N ASN A 285 -1.36 -6.80 -2.51
CA ASN A 285 -2.25 -7.08 -3.64
C ASN A 285 -3.34 -6.01 -3.87
N LYS A 286 -3.33 -4.88 -3.15
CA LYS A 286 -4.35 -3.83 -3.32
C LYS A 286 -4.28 -3.26 -4.74
N PRO A 287 -5.39 -3.22 -5.52
CA PRO A 287 -5.37 -2.76 -6.90
C PRO A 287 -4.72 -1.37 -7.06
N ILE A 288 -3.99 -1.19 -8.16
CA ILE A 288 -3.26 0.03 -8.56
C ILE A 288 -2.07 0.41 -7.66
N VAL A 289 -2.22 0.38 -6.33
CA VAL A 289 -1.23 0.95 -5.40
C VAL A 289 -0.42 -0.09 -4.61
N GLY A 290 -0.86 -1.35 -4.54
CA GLY A 290 -0.18 -2.43 -3.84
C GLY A 290 1.13 -2.86 -4.52
N ASP A 291 2.11 -3.31 -3.74
CA ASP A 291 3.46 -3.62 -4.22
C ASP A 291 3.52 -4.73 -5.30
N ASN A 292 2.56 -5.67 -5.29
CA ASN A 292 2.54 -6.83 -6.18
C ASN A 292 1.78 -6.61 -7.49
N VAL A 293 0.98 -5.54 -7.62
CA VAL A 293 0.05 -5.35 -8.75
C VAL A 293 0.73 -5.34 -10.11
N PHE A 294 1.96 -4.81 -10.18
CA PHE A 294 2.75 -4.71 -11.41
C PHE A 294 4.02 -5.59 -11.36
N THR A 295 3.99 -6.65 -10.54
CA THR A 295 5.10 -7.58 -10.38
C THR A 295 4.78 -8.90 -11.07
N GLN A 296 5.56 -9.25 -12.10
CA GLN A 296 5.42 -10.53 -12.80
C GLN A 296 6.21 -11.62 -12.07
N THR A 297 5.52 -12.66 -11.62
CA THR A 297 6.13 -13.77 -10.87
C THR A 297 6.45 -14.96 -11.79
N ALA A 298 5.45 -15.46 -12.52
CA ALA A 298 5.60 -16.63 -13.37
C ALA A 298 6.47 -16.35 -14.61
N GLY A 299 7.50 -17.19 -14.82
CA GLY A 299 8.37 -17.12 -16.00
C GLY A 299 7.66 -17.18 -17.35
N ILE A 300 6.54 -17.90 -17.41
CA ILE A 300 5.69 -17.99 -18.62
C ILE A 300 5.13 -16.61 -18.99
N HIS A 301 4.73 -15.81 -18.00
CA HIS A 301 4.18 -14.50 -18.30
C HIS A 301 5.26 -13.50 -18.73
N ALA A 302 6.44 -13.55 -18.08
CA ALA A 302 7.57 -12.72 -18.48
C ALA A 302 8.07 -13.07 -19.90
N ASP A 303 8.07 -14.36 -20.26
CA ASP A 303 8.38 -14.83 -21.61
C ASP A 303 7.35 -14.34 -22.64
N GLY A 304 6.05 -14.49 -22.36
CA GLY A 304 4.98 -14.01 -23.23
C GLY A 304 5.04 -12.48 -23.45
N ASP A 305 5.34 -11.72 -22.41
CA ASP A 305 5.56 -10.28 -22.52
C ASP A 305 6.76 -9.93 -23.39
N SER A 306 7.88 -10.66 -23.22
CA SER A 306 9.11 -10.43 -23.99
C SER A 306 8.96 -10.71 -25.48
N LYS A 307 8.08 -11.64 -25.86
CA LYS A 307 7.87 -12.05 -27.26
C LYS A 307 6.96 -11.11 -28.02
N LYS A 308 5.80 -10.77 -27.45
CA LYS A 308 4.77 -9.94 -28.11
C LYS A 308 3.87 -9.16 -27.13
N ASN A 309 4.32 -8.89 -25.90
CA ASN A 309 3.51 -8.19 -24.90
C ASN A 309 2.15 -8.89 -24.68
N LEU A 310 2.14 -10.23 -24.63
CA LEU A 310 0.91 -11.02 -24.68
C LEU A 310 0.00 -10.84 -23.45
N TYR A 311 0.54 -10.42 -22.31
CA TYR A 311 -0.22 -10.15 -21.09
C TYR A 311 -0.44 -8.64 -20.87
N PHE A 312 -0.59 -7.89 -21.98
CA PHE A 312 -0.89 -6.47 -21.95
C PHE A 312 -2.26 -6.17 -21.31
N ASN A 313 -2.28 -5.15 -20.46
CA ASN A 313 -3.48 -4.55 -19.90
C ASN A 313 -3.33 -3.01 -19.95
N ASN A 314 -4.45 -2.29 -20.06
CA ASN A 314 -4.51 -0.82 -19.98
C ASN A 314 -4.02 -0.26 -18.64
N LEU A 315 -3.95 -1.11 -17.60
CA LEU A 315 -3.29 -0.82 -16.34
C LEU A 315 -1.76 -0.89 -16.49
N LEU A 316 -1.19 0.08 -17.19
CA LEU A 316 0.26 0.23 -17.30
C LEU A 316 0.82 0.86 -16.01
N PRO A 317 1.91 0.32 -15.42
CA PRO A 317 2.47 0.88 -14.20
C PRO A 317 2.89 2.35 -14.36
N GLU A 318 3.39 2.74 -15.52
CA GLU A 318 3.87 4.10 -15.82
C GLU A 318 2.74 5.14 -15.71
N ARG A 319 1.51 4.76 -16.05
CA ARG A 319 0.30 5.60 -15.90
C ARG A 319 0.06 6.02 -14.45
N PHE A 320 0.50 5.19 -13.49
CA PHE A 320 0.31 5.40 -12.06
C PHE A 320 1.61 5.83 -11.35
N GLY A 321 2.62 6.30 -12.10
CA GLY A 321 3.91 6.72 -11.55
C GLY A 321 4.76 5.56 -11.04
N ARG A 322 4.56 4.35 -11.59
CA ARG A 322 5.24 3.12 -11.16
C ARG A 322 6.05 2.51 -12.30
N LYS A 323 6.82 1.47 -11.96
CA LYS A 323 7.58 0.66 -12.92
C LYS A 323 7.19 -0.80 -12.76
N ARG A 324 7.18 -1.54 -13.88
CA ARG A 324 7.03 -3.00 -13.86
C ARG A 324 8.21 -3.62 -13.11
N LYS A 325 7.95 -4.64 -12.29
CA LYS A 325 8.98 -5.41 -11.58
C LYS A 325 8.87 -6.88 -11.97
N TYR A 326 9.98 -7.60 -11.87
CA TYR A 326 10.03 -9.04 -12.14
C TYR A 326 10.54 -9.74 -10.89
N ALA A 327 9.73 -10.62 -10.31
CA ALA A 327 10.11 -11.32 -9.09
C ALA A 327 11.25 -12.30 -9.33
N LEU A 328 12.07 -12.49 -8.30
CA LEU A 328 13.17 -13.45 -8.23
C LEU A 328 12.85 -14.46 -7.12
N GLY A 329 12.72 -15.73 -7.47
CA GLY A 329 12.40 -16.83 -6.57
C GLY A 329 12.08 -18.12 -7.32
N LYS A 330 11.43 -19.07 -6.63
CA LYS A 330 11.17 -20.43 -7.15
C LYS A 330 10.46 -20.48 -8.51
N THR A 331 9.54 -19.54 -8.78
CA THR A 331 8.75 -19.51 -10.01
C THR A 331 9.36 -18.63 -11.11
N SER A 332 10.52 -18.03 -10.85
CA SER A 332 11.23 -17.19 -11.80
C SER A 332 11.83 -18.03 -12.91
N GLY A 333 11.51 -17.67 -14.16
CA GLY A 333 12.15 -18.27 -15.33
C GLY A 333 13.37 -17.46 -15.78
N LYS A 334 14.06 -17.98 -16.80
CA LYS A 334 15.18 -17.31 -17.50
C LYS A 334 14.86 -15.85 -17.86
N ALA A 335 13.63 -15.60 -18.32
CA ALA A 335 13.17 -14.26 -18.71
C ALA A 335 13.15 -13.25 -17.53
N ASN A 336 12.72 -13.67 -16.34
CA ASN A 336 12.70 -12.80 -15.15
C ASN A 336 14.11 -12.34 -14.76
N ILE A 337 15.06 -13.28 -14.79
CA ILE A 337 16.45 -13.01 -14.40
C ILE A 337 17.09 -12.11 -15.44
N LEU A 338 16.92 -12.39 -16.73
CA LEU A 338 17.39 -11.52 -17.81
C LEU A 338 16.87 -10.09 -17.68
N LYS A 339 15.59 -9.90 -17.34
CA LYS A 339 15.01 -8.56 -17.14
C LYS A 339 15.64 -7.82 -15.97
N ASN A 340 15.84 -8.49 -14.83
CA ASN A 340 16.52 -7.87 -13.68
C ASN A 340 17.99 -7.55 -13.98
N LEU A 341 18.71 -8.44 -14.69
CA LEU A 341 20.09 -8.20 -15.13
C LEU A 341 20.19 -6.99 -16.07
N GLN A 342 19.26 -6.88 -17.04
CA GLN A 342 19.19 -5.73 -17.96
C GLN A 342 19.01 -4.42 -17.19
N GLU A 343 18.17 -4.38 -16.16
CA GLU A 343 18.01 -3.18 -15.32
C GLU A 343 19.24 -2.84 -14.46
N LEU A 344 20.12 -3.81 -14.20
CA LEU A 344 21.40 -3.60 -13.53
C LEU A 344 22.54 -3.30 -14.53
N GLY A 345 22.27 -3.35 -15.83
CA GLY A 345 23.30 -3.22 -16.86
C GLY A 345 24.26 -4.42 -16.93
N LEU A 346 23.82 -5.59 -16.47
CA LEU A 346 24.60 -6.83 -16.44
C LEU A 346 24.18 -7.77 -17.59
N THR A 347 25.14 -8.53 -18.11
CA THR A 347 24.92 -9.58 -19.11
C THR A 347 25.64 -10.84 -18.68
N LEU A 348 24.97 -11.99 -18.81
CA LEU A 348 25.52 -13.33 -18.57
C LEU A 348 25.40 -14.15 -19.85
N ASN A 349 26.33 -15.08 -20.07
CA ASN A 349 26.17 -16.09 -21.11
C ASN A 349 25.12 -17.15 -20.70
N ASP A 350 24.74 -18.04 -21.62
CA ASP A 350 23.67 -19.01 -21.37
C ASP A 350 23.98 -20.01 -20.25
N GLU A 351 25.25 -20.40 -20.07
CA GLU A 351 25.66 -21.32 -19.00
C GLU A 351 25.64 -20.64 -17.63
N GLU A 352 26.19 -19.43 -17.54
CA GLU A 352 26.19 -18.60 -16.33
C GLU A 352 24.76 -18.30 -15.87
N LEU A 353 23.90 -17.91 -16.81
CA LEU A 353 22.50 -17.61 -16.56
C LEU A 353 21.74 -18.84 -16.05
N LYS A 354 22.04 -20.04 -16.57
CA LYS A 354 21.45 -21.28 -16.07
C LYS A 354 21.84 -21.53 -14.61
N LYS A 355 23.13 -21.42 -14.26
CA LYS A 355 23.60 -21.63 -12.88
C LYS A 355 23.00 -20.62 -11.91
N VAL A 356 22.93 -19.33 -12.29
CA VAL A 356 22.31 -18.29 -11.48
C VAL A 356 20.80 -18.54 -11.31
N THR A 357 20.13 -19.03 -12.34
CA THR A 357 18.70 -19.42 -12.27
C THR A 357 18.48 -20.54 -11.26
N GLU A 358 19.29 -21.60 -11.32
CA GLU A 358 19.21 -22.72 -10.39
C GLU A 358 19.42 -22.25 -8.94
N ARG A 359 20.43 -21.39 -8.69
CA ARG A 359 20.69 -20.84 -7.37
C ARG A 359 19.51 -20.02 -6.82
N ILE A 360 18.87 -19.19 -7.65
CA ILE A 360 17.70 -18.40 -7.24
C ILE A 360 16.51 -19.30 -6.90
N ILE A 361 16.33 -20.40 -7.64
CA ILE A 361 15.29 -21.39 -7.36
C ILE A 361 15.55 -22.08 -6.01
N GLU A 362 16.79 -22.50 -5.75
CA GLU A 362 17.19 -23.11 -4.46
C GLU A 362 16.93 -22.17 -3.27
N LEU A 363 17.31 -20.89 -3.39
CA LEU A 363 17.06 -19.87 -2.37
C LEU A 363 15.54 -19.69 -2.17
N GLY A 364 14.78 -19.65 -3.27
CA GLY A 364 13.31 -19.58 -3.24
C GLY A 364 12.66 -20.81 -2.58
N ASP A 365 13.19 -22.01 -2.78
CA ASP A 365 12.72 -23.24 -2.14
C ASP A 365 12.89 -23.21 -0.61
N LYS A 366 13.91 -22.50 -0.14
CA LYS A 366 14.14 -22.24 1.29
C LYS A 366 13.30 -21.10 1.86
N LYS A 367 12.42 -20.50 1.03
CA LYS A 367 11.63 -19.30 1.34
C LYS A 367 12.50 -18.07 1.64
N GLU A 368 13.74 -18.05 1.17
CA GLU A 368 14.60 -16.88 1.25
C GLU A 368 14.14 -15.84 0.22
N LYS A 369 14.04 -14.58 0.63
CA LYS A 369 13.58 -13.50 -0.23
C LYS A 369 14.75 -13.00 -1.07
N VAL A 370 14.70 -13.27 -2.37
CA VAL A 370 15.69 -12.75 -3.33
C VAL A 370 15.18 -11.45 -3.93
N THR A 371 15.99 -10.40 -3.82
CA THR A 371 15.75 -9.10 -4.42
C THR A 371 16.71 -8.87 -5.58
N LYS A 372 16.42 -7.84 -6.37
CA LYS A 372 17.29 -7.41 -7.46
C LYS A 372 18.68 -7.02 -6.95
N ASP A 373 18.76 -6.42 -5.76
CA ASP A 373 20.03 -5.97 -5.17
C ASP A 373 20.87 -7.14 -4.65
N ASP A 374 20.27 -8.32 -4.46
CA ASP A 374 20.99 -9.56 -4.14
C ASP A 374 21.68 -10.19 -5.36
N LEU A 375 21.24 -9.86 -6.58
CA LEU A 375 21.74 -10.51 -7.80
C LEU A 375 23.26 -10.44 -7.98
N PRO A 376 23.94 -9.29 -7.80
CA PRO A 376 25.40 -9.23 -7.94
C PRO A 376 26.13 -10.19 -7.00
N TYR A 377 25.60 -10.37 -5.78
CA TYR A 377 26.15 -11.28 -4.77
C TYR A 377 25.92 -12.74 -5.15
N ILE A 378 24.72 -13.08 -5.64
CA ILE A 378 24.41 -14.42 -6.15
C ILE A 378 25.28 -14.77 -7.36
N ILE A 379 25.47 -13.83 -8.28
CA ILE A 379 26.34 -14.02 -9.47
C ILE A 379 27.78 -14.26 -9.01
N SER A 380 28.31 -13.45 -8.09
CA SER A 380 29.64 -13.63 -7.50
C SER A 380 29.79 -15.00 -6.83
N ASP A 381 28.80 -15.44 -6.06
CA ASP A 381 28.79 -16.73 -5.36
C ASP A 381 28.89 -17.92 -6.32
N VAL A 382 28.10 -17.87 -7.40
CA VAL A 382 27.91 -18.95 -8.38
C VAL A 382 29.03 -19.02 -9.42
N LEU A 383 29.54 -17.87 -9.89
CA LEU A 383 30.55 -17.86 -10.96
C LEU A 383 31.96 -18.16 -10.44
N ASN A 384 32.26 -17.82 -9.18
CA ASN A 384 33.59 -18.08 -8.60
C ASN A 384 33.77 -19.49 -8.04
N SER A 385 32.73 -20.35 -8.08
CA SER A 385 32.76 -21.71 -7.50
C SER A 385 33.09 -22.81 -8.53
N GLY A 386 33.41 -22.46 -9.78
CA GLY A 386 33.47 -23.40 -10.92
C GLY A 386 34.74 -24.24 -11.11
N ASP A 387 35.86 -23.95 -10.43
CA ASP A 387 37.18 -24.48 -10.85
C ASP A 387 37.74 -25.64 -10.00
N TYR A 388 37.02 -26.15 -8.98
CA TYR A 388 37.57 -27.14 -8.04
C TYR A 388 36.68 -28.39 -7.89
N GLN A 389 37.30 -29.58 -7.85
CA GLN A 389 36.59 -30.81 -7.46
C GLN A 389 36.26 -30.75 -5.98
N GLN A 390 34.96 -30.74 -5.64
CA GLN A 390 34.53 -30.78 -4.24
C GLN A 390 34.86 -32.13 -3.60
N LYS A 391 35.69 -32.11 -2.56
CA LYS A 391 36.13 -33.28 -1.78
C LYS A 391 35.86 -33.13 -0.29
N VAL A 392 35.55 -31.91 0.15
CA VAL A 392 35.27 -31.59 1.55
C VAL A 392 33.85 -31.05 1.66
N PHE A 393 33.05 -31.65 2.55
CA PHE A 393 31.66 -31.24 2.80
C PHE A 393 31.41 -31.03 4.28
N VAL A 394 30.87 -29.87 4.65
CA VAL A 394 30.36 -29.67 6.01
C VAL A 394 28.96 -30.29 6.08
N ARG A 395 28.87 -31.52 6.59
CA ARG A 395 27.61 -32.31 6.59
C ARG A 395 26.60 -31.81 7.60
N SER A 396 27.06 -31.43 8.80
CA SER A 396 26.19 -30.88 9.83
C SER A 396 27.00 -30.11 10.87
N TYR A 397 26.36 -29.13 11.51
CA TYR A 397 26.93 -28.44 12.66
C TYR A 397 25.84 -28.04 13.65
N VAL A 398 26.23 -27.93 14.92
CA VAL A 398 25.43 -27.34 15.99
C VAL A 398 26.24 -26.18 16.56
N LEU A 399 25.73 -24.97 16.41
CA LEU A 399 26.33 -23.74 16.93
C LEU A 399 25.58 -23.32 18.19
N THR A 400 26.27 -23.23 19.32
CA THR A 400 25.65 -22.80 20.58
C THR A 400 26.20 -21.43 20.98
N HIS A 401 25.29 -20.47 21.18
CA HIS A 401 25.61 -19.17 21.76
C HIS A 401 24.59 -18.82 22.84
N SER A 402 25.06 -18.62 24.05
CA SER A 402 24.22 -18.29 25.20
C SER A 402 24.92 -17.24 26.04
N LYS A 403 24.17 -16.21 26.46
CA LYS A 403 24.70 -15.15 27.33
C LYS A 403 25.26 -15.76 28.62
N GLY A 404 26.55 -15.52 28.89
CA GLY A 404 27.24 -16.02 30.08
C GLY A 404 27.89 -17.41 29.93
N LEU A 405 27.74 -18.07 28.78
CA LEU A 405 28.46 -19.30 28.44
C LEU A 405 29.44 -19.05 27.30
N LYS A 406 30.53 -19.84 27.25
CA LYS A 406 31.44 -19.81 26.11
C LYS A 406 30.75 -20.41 24.87
N PRO A 407 30.76 -19.72 23.72
CA PRO A 407 30.29 -20.29 22.47
C PRO A 407 30.97 -21.62 22.15
N SER A 408 30.20 -22.56 21.60
CA SER A 408 30.70 -23.87 21.21
C SER A 408 30.15 -24.33 19.87
N THR A 409 30.86 -25.25 19.24
CA THR A 409 30.47 -25.87 17.98
C THR A 409 30.78 -27.34 18.02
N THR A 410 29.80 -28.15 17.61
CA THR A 410 30.00 -29.53 17.17
C THR A 410 29.81 -29.56 15.66
N VAL A 411 30.76 -30.11 14.92
CA VAL A 411 30.72 -30.18 13.45
C VAL A 411 31.03 -31.60 12.98
N ALA A 412 30.31 -32.05 11.95
CA ALA A 412 30.61 -33.24 11.16
C ALA A 412 31.05 -32.80 9.75
N VAL A 413 32.26 -33.19 9.35
CA VAL A 413 32.86 -32.85 8.06
C VAL A 413 33.25 -34.13 7.36
N GLU A 414 32.84 -34.26 6.10
CA GLU A 414 33.32 -35.32 5.21
C GLU A 414 34.53 -34.82 4.43
N ILE A 415 35.61 -35.59 4.43
CA ILE A 415 36.85 -35.26 3.69
C ILE A 415 37.27 -36.51 2.92
N ASP A 416 37.30 -36.42 1.59
CA ASP A 416 37.65 -37.54 0.71
C ASP A 416 36.75 -38.78 0.92
N GLY A 417 35.47 -38.57 1.25
CA GLY A 417 34.46 -39.61 1.47
C GLY A 417 34.40 -40.19 2.90
N GLU A 418 35.28 -39.74 3.81
CA GLU A 418 35.29 -40.18 5.21
C GLU A 418 34.72 -39.11 6.13
N LEU A 419 33.85 -39.50 7.06
CA LEU A 419 33.18 -38.60 8.01
C LEU A 419 34.00 -38.40 9.29
N TYR A 420 34.16 -37.14 9.70
CA TYR A 420 34.90 -36.72 10.88
C TYR A 420 34.04 -35.81 11.76
N GLU A 421 34.08 -36.03 13.07
CA GLU A 421 33.36 -35.20 14.03
C GLU A 421 34.33 -34.53 15.01
N ALA A 422 34.07 -33.27 15.33
CA ALA A 422 34.81 -32.57 16.37
C ALA A 422 33.93 -31.56 17.11
N HIS A 423 34.30 -31.33 18.36
CA HIS A 423 33.73 -30.29 19.21
C HIS A 423 34.82 -29.32 19.69
N ALA A 424 34.53 -28.03 19.69
CA ALA A 424 35.38 -27.00 20.26
C ALA A 424 34.59 -25.81 20.81
N GLN A 425 35.26 -25.05 21.68
CA GLN A 425 34.82 -23.74 22.15
C GLN A 425 35.64 -22.65 21.48
N GLY A 426 35.12 -21.43 21.49
CA GLY A 426 35.80 -20.26 20.95
C GLY A 426 35.21 -18.98 21.52
N ASP A 427 35.78 -17.84 21.11
CA ASP A 427 35.32 -16.53 21.56
C ASP A 427 34.00 -16.11 20.87
N GLY A 428 33.71 -16.70 19.72
CA GLY A 428 32.45 -16.61 18.98
C GLY A 428 32.05 -17.94 18.36
N GLN A 429 30.85 -18.03 17.78
CA GLN A 429 30.38 -19.25 17.11
C GLN A 429 31.30 -19.65 15.94
N TYR A 430 31.71 -18.67 15.13
CA TYR A 430 32.62 -18.91 14.02
C TYR A 430 34.03 -19.34 14.48
N ASP A 431 34.57 -18.73 15.54
CA ASP A 431 35.86 -19.16 16.12
C ASP A 431 35.79 -20.58 16.68
N ALA A 432 34.70 -20.93 17.37
CA ALA A 432 34.47 -22.29 17.85
C ALA A 432 34.42 -23.31 16.69
N PHE A 433 33.75 -22.97 15.58
CA PHE A 433 33.73 -23.76 14.36
C PHE A 433 35.15 -23.94 13.79
N MET A 434 35.93 -22.85 13.66
CA MET A 434 37.31 -22.90 13.17
C MET A 434 38.21 -23.75 14.07
N ASN A 435 38.05 -23.67 15.39
CA ASN A 435 38.79 -24.49 16.34
C ASN A 435 38.43 -25.97 16.22
N ALA A 436 37.17 -26.31 15.95
CA ALA A 436 36.75 -27.68 15.70
C ALA A 436 37.35 -28.21 14.38
N LEU A 437 37.32 -27.43 13.31
CA LEU A 437 37.95 -27.77 12.02
C LEU A 437 39.47 -27.98 12.16
N ARG A 438 40.17 -27.09 12.86
CA ARG A 438 41.61 -27.22 13.12
C ARG A 438 41.93 -28.51 13.86
N LYS A 439 41.08 -28.99 14.78
CA LYS A 439 41.26 -30.30 15.44
C LYS A 439 41.17 -31.45 14.44
N ILE A 440 40.19 -31.41 13.53
CA ILE A 440 40.04 -32.42 12.46
C ILE A 440 41.25 -32.40 11.52
N TYR A 441 41.69 -31.23 11.06
CA TYR A 441 42.82 -31.13 10.13
C TYR A 441 44.16 -31.52 10.78
N LYS A 442 44.36 -31.15 12.05
CA LYS A 442 45.54 -31.54 12.83
C LYS A 442 45.63 -33.05 13.02
N SER A 443 44.51 -33.75 13.26
CA SER A 443 44.53 -35.22 13.38
C SER A 443 44.96 -35.90 12.07
N ARG A 444 44.72 -35.25 10.93
CA ARG A 444 45.13 -35.69 9.59
C ARG A 444 46.52 -35.21 9.14
N LYS A 445 47.23 -34.44 9.98
CA LYS A 445 48.51 -33.80 9.61
C LYS A 445 48.42 -32.99 8.31
N LYS A 446 47.25 -32.39 8.05
CA LYS A 446 47.06 -31.43 6.94
C LYS A 446 47.27 -30.02 7.47
N ASP A 447 47.90 -29.17 6.66
CA ASP A 447 48.00 -27.75 6.95
C ASP A 447 46.62 -27.09 6.88
N PHE A 448 46.46 -25.99 7.62
CA PHE A 448 45.20 -25.25 7.69
C PHE A 448 45.50 -23.77 7.45
N PRO A 449 44.96 -23.16 6.38
CA PRO A 449 45.24 -21.76 6.04
C PRO A 449 44.94 -20.80 7.18
N GLN A 450 45.77 -19.76 7.29
CA GLN A 450 45.57 -18.69 8.26
C GLN A 450 44.51 -17.73 7.72
N LEU A 451 43.48 -17.43 8.53
CA LEU A 451 42.55 -16.34 8.26
C LEU A 451 43.29 -15.01 8.47
N THR A 452 43.38 -14.17 7.45
CA THR A 452 44.07 -12.88 7.49
C THR A 452 43.10 -11.69 7.50
N ASP A 453 41.95 -11.80 6.86
CA ASP A 453 40.89 -10.79 6.88
C ASP A 453 39.50 -11.42 6.81
N TYR A 454 38.50 -10.73 7.37
CA TYR A 454 37.12 -11.18 7.45
C TYR A 454 36.16 -10.00 7.35
N ALA A 455 35.31 -10.00 6.33
CA ALA A 455 34.31 -8.96 6.11
C ALA A 455 32.93 -9.56 5.84
N VAL A 456 31.90 -8.99 6.46
CA VAL A 456 30.50 -9.32 6.18
C VAL A 456 29.83 -8.12 5.54
N ARG A 457 29.12 -8.35 4.44
CA ARG A 457 28.37 -7.33 3.69
C ARG A 457 26.92 -7.73 3.58
N ILE A 458 26.04 -6.75 3.72
CA ILE A 458 24.60 -6.90 3.48
C ILE A 458 24.23 -5.87 2.40
N PRO A 459 23.39 -6.23 1.41
CA PRO A 459 22.96 -5.29 0.38
C PRO A 459 22.28 -4.05 0.98
N PRO A 460 22.55 -2.84 0.48
CA PRO A 460 21.89 -1.62 0.97
C PRO A 460 20.37 -1.68 0.86
N GLY A 461 19.64 -1.21 1.87
CA GLY A 461 18.17 -1.21 1.89
C GLY A 461 17.52 -2.53 2.34
N SER A 462 18.32 -3.48 2.81
CA SER A 462 17.90 -4.80 3.30
C SER A 462 17.16 -4.79 4.64
N HIS A 463 16.47 -5.89 4.94
CA HIS A 463 15.77 -6.15 6.22
C HIS A 463 16.52 -7.20 7.05
N SER A 464 16.00 -7.53 8.25
CA SER A 464 16.64 -8.45 9.21
C SER A 464 16.81 -9.89 8.71
N ASP A 465 16.15 -10.27 7.61
CA ASP A 465 16.15 -11.58 6.97
C ASP A 465 16.92 -11.61 5.63
N ALA A 466 17.66 -10.56 5.31
CA ALA A 466 18.37 -10.44 4.04
C ALA A 466 19.60 -11.37 3.95
N LEU A 467 20.01 -11.65 2.71
CA LEU A 467 21.24 -12.36 2.43
C LEU A 467 22.45 -11.54 2.89
N CYS A 468 23.43 -12.24 3.46
CA CYS A 468 24.71 -11.66 3.83
C CYS A 468 25.85 -12.39 3.10
N GLU A 469 26.73 -11.61 2.50
CA GLU A 469 27.95 -12.09 1.87
C GLU A 469 29.09 -12.02 2.91
N THR A 470 29.68 -13.17 3.22
CA THR A 470 30.91 -13.22 4.03
C THR A 470 32.09 -13.44 3.10
N ILE A 471 33.04 -12.51 3.13
CA ILE A 471 34.30 -12.55 2.38
C ILE A 471 35.43 -12.83 3.38
N ILE A 472 36.21 -13.88 3.11
CA ILE A 472 37.32 -14.28 3.98
C ILE A 472 38.59 -14.36 3.15
N SER A 473 39.64 -13.70 3.62
CA SER A 473 40.99 -13.77 3.05
C SER A 473 41.82 -14.77 3.84
N TRP A 474 42.54 -15.62 3.11
CA TRP A 474 43.34 -16.70 3.65
C TRP A 474 44.78 -16.58 3.16
N ASP A 475 45.73 -16.87 4.04
CA ASP A 475 47.12 -17.16 3.68
C ASP A 475 47.38 -18.66 3.81
N ASN A 476 47.88 -19.27 2.74
CA ASN A 476 48.38 -20.65 2.77
C ASN A 476 49.84 -20.67 2.32
N ASN A 477 50.76 -20.68 3.28
CA ASN A 477 52.20 -20.72 3.03
C ASN A 477 52.68 -19.56 2.13
N GLY A 478 52.19 -18.34 2.40
CA GLY A 478 52.57 -17.13 1.64
C GLY A 478 51.79 -16.90 0.34
N LYS A 479 50.78 -17.74 0.04
CA LYS A 479 49.83 -17.52 -1.04
C LYS A 479 48.50 -17.04 -0.48
N GLU A 480 48.14 -15.81 -0.80
CA GLU A 480 46.85 -15.23 -0.42
C GLU A 480 45.75 -15.60 -1.42
N PHE A 481 44.58 -15.94 -0.91
CA PHE A 481 43.36 -16.14 -1.72
C PHE A 481 42.10 -15.79 -0.92
N ILE A 482 40.99 -15.60 -1.62
CA ILE A 482 39.73 -15.14 -1.04
C ILE A 482 38.63 -16.16 -1.32
N THR A 483 37.78 -16.40 -0.32
CA THR A 483 36.55 -17.16 -0.49
C THR A 483 35.34 -16.34 -0.07
N ARG A 484 34.20 -16.61 -0.70
CA ARG A 484 32.94 -15.93 -0.41
C ARG A 484 31.84 -16.93 -0.10
N GLY A 485 31.03 -16.64 0.90
CA GLY A 485 29.82 -17.38 1.23
C GLY A 485 28.60 -16.47 1.19
N LEU A 486 27.44 -17.07 0.96
CA LEU A 486 26.15 -16.37 0.91
C LEU A 486 25.09 -17.18 1.66
N ASP A 487 24.48 -16.57 2.67
CA ASP A 487 23.37 -17.13 3.44
C ASP A 487 22.60 -16.00 4.16
N SER A 488 21.38 -16.23 4.62
CA SER A 488 20.67 -15.29 5.50
C SER A 488 21.28 -15.22 6.92
N ASP A 489 21.97 -16.28 7.37
CA ASP A 489 22.68 -16.30 8.64
C ASP A 489 24.17 -15.98 8.45
N GLN A 490 24.67 -14.97 9.16
CA GLN A 490 26.05 -14.49 9.05
C GLN A 490 27.11 -15.55 9.37
N THR A 491 26.85 -16.40 10.36
CA THR A 491 27.77 -17.47 10.74
C THR A 491 27.71 -18.61 9.73
N VAL A 492 26.52 -18.93 9.20
CA VAL A 492 26.38 -19.93 8.14
C VAL A 492 27.04 -19.46 6.84
N SER A 493 26.88 -18.19 6.48
CA SER A 493 27.57 -17.56 5.34
C SER A 493 29.09 -17.69 5.48
N ALA A 494 29.62 -17.48 6.69
CA ALA A 494 31.03 -17.72 7.00
C ALA A 494 31.45 -19.19 6.87
N ILE A 495 30.65 -20.12 7.40
CA ILE A 495 30.91 -21.57 7.29
C ILE A 495 30.99 -22.00 5.83
N LYS A 496 30.08 -21.51 4.97
CA LYS A 496 30.10 -21.78 3.54
C LYS A 496 31.35 -21.21 2.85
N ALA A 497 31.76 -20.00 3.22
CA ALA A 497 33.01 -19.41 2.71
C ALA A 497 34.22 -20.30 3.09
N THR A 498 34.27 -20.77 4.34
CA THR A 498 35.31 -21.68 4.83
C THR A 498 35.27 -23.04 4.13
N GLU A 499 34.10 -23.63 3.93
CA GLU A 499 33.98 -24.90 3.19
C GLU A 499 34.53 -24.77 1.77
N LYS A 500 34.29 -23.65 1.09
CA LYS A 500 34.93 -23.39 -0.21
C LYS A 500 36.45 -23.31 -0.08
N MET A 501 36.98 -22.69 0.97
CA MET A 501 38.43 -22.66 1.23
C MET A 501 38.99 -24.09 1.37
N LEU A 502 38.30 -24.96 2.12
CA LEU A 502 38.72 -26.35 2.30
C LEU A 502 38.73 -27.16 1.00
N ASN A 503 38.01 -26.71 -0.03
CA ASN A 503 37.99 -27.33 -1.36
C ASN A 503 38.98 -26.68 -2.35
N ILE A 504 39.61 -25.56 -1.98
CA ILE A 504 40.68 -24.91 -2.76
C ILE A 504 42.06 -25.50 -2.40
N ILE A 505 42.25 -25.85 -1.12
CA ILE A 505 43.48 -26.48 -0.61
C ILE A 505 43.50 -27.99 -0.82
#